data_AF-A0A8D6PVC0-F1
#
_entry.id   AF-A0A8D6PVC0-F1
#
_cell.length_a   1.000
_cell.length_b   1.000
_cell.length_c   1.000
_cell.angle_alpha   90.00
_cell.angle_beta   90.00
_cell.angle_gamma   90.00
#
_symmetry.space_group_name_H-M   'P 1'
#
loop_
_entity.id
_entity.type
_entity.pdbx_description
1 polymer ?
#
loop_
_entity_poly.entity_id
_entity_poly.type
_entity_poly.pdbx_seq_one_letter_code
_entity_poly.pdbx_strand_id
1 'polypeptide(L)'
;MKGKKIAIVSHCILNQNSVVNGLERAEGAFNEVVEILLKNNYAIIQLPCPELLYLGINREGKTKEEYDTKEYRKLCRELLNPIIKYLQEYIKDDFKFILIGIENSPTCDIFKNRGILMEELLKEIENLNINIKVIEYPKNEEDYEEFIKNLKKMIE
;
A
#
# COMPACT_ATOMS: atom_id res chain seq x y z
N MET A 1 -22.35 14.87 0.90
CA MET A 1 -21.83 13.53 1.28
C MET A 1 -21.05 13.65 2.58
N LYS A 2 -21.28 12.78 3.57
CA LYS A 2 -20.42 12.67 4.78
C LYS A 2 -19.23 11.77 4.45
N GLY A 3 -18.05 12.01 5.04
CA GLY A 3 -16.82 11.28 4.71
C GLY A 3 -15.95 12.03 3.69
N LYS A 4 -15.25 11.31 2.80
CA LYS A 4 -14.25 11.79 1.80
C LYS A 4 -12.77 11.67 2.21
N LYS A 5 -12.46 10.78 3.15
CA LYS A 5 -11.08 10.42 3.50
C LYS A 5 -10.86 8.94 3.16
N ILE A 6 -9.87 8.64 2.32
CA ILE A 6 -9.55 7.27 1.88
C ILE A 6 -8.09 6.97 2.15
N ALA A 7 -7.83 5.87 2.84
CA ALA A 7 -6.52 5.28 2.99
C ALA A 7 -6.37 4.13 2.01
N ILE A 8 -5.45 4.26 1.07
CA ILE A 8 -5.02 3.18 0.18
C ILE A 8 -3.87 2.48 0.89
N VAL A 9 -3.99 1.18 1.15
CA VAL A 9 -3.00 0.47 1.97
C VAL A 9 -2.47 -0.75 1.24
N SER A 10 -1.17 -1.01 1.35
CA SER A 10 -0.56 -2.25 0.89
C SER A 10 -1.24 -3.45 1.57
N HIS A 11 -1.35 -4.59 0.86
CA HIS A 11 -2.13 -5.73 1.32
C HIS A 11 -1.81 -6.17 2.75
N CYS A 12 -0.52 -6.27 3.06
CA CYS A 12 -0.05 -6.76 4.35
C CYS A 12 -0.31 -5.79 5.51
N ILE A 13 -0.68 -4.53 5.27
CA ILE A 13 -1.16 -3.63 6.35
C ILE A 13 -2.39 -4.25 7.05
N LEU A 14 -3.26 -4.93 6.29
CA LEU A 14 -4.46 -5.58 6.81
C LEU A 14 -4.35 -7.10 6.93
N ASN A 15 -3.32 -7.70 6.33
CA ASN A 15 -3.20 -9.16 6.25
C ASN A 15 -1.75 -9.64 6.17
N GLN A 16 -1.08 -9.75 7.32
CA GLN A 16 0.28 -10.28 7.42
C GLN A 16 0.37 -11.76 7.01
N ASN A 17 -0.73 -12.51 6.98
CA ASN A 17 -0.74 -13.89 6.46
C ASN A 17 -0.41 -13.98 4.95
N SER A 18 -0.30 -12.85 4.24
CA SER A 18 0.17 -12.77 2.85
C SER A 18 1.69 -12.67 2.71
N VAL A 19 2.39 -12.36 3.79
CA VAL A 19 3.84 -12.15 3.80
C VAL A 19 4.54 -13.50 3.72
N VAL A 20 5.78 -13.50 3.25
CA VAL A 20 6.63 -14.71 3.23
C VAL A 20 6.79 -15.23 4.66
N ASN A 21 6.67 -16.56 4.82
CA ASN A 21 6.79 -17.21 6.11
C ASN A 21 8.10 -16.84 6.83
N GLY A 22 8.00 -16.32 8.05
CA GLY A 22 9.12 -15.88 8.88
C GLY A 22 9.52 -14.41 8.68
N LEU A 23 8.88 -13.67 7.77
CA LEU A 23 9.10 -12.23 7.55
C LEU A 23 7.91 -11.36 7.99
N GLU A 24 6.88 -11.96 8.58
CA GLU A 24 5.72 -11.29 9.13
C GLU A 24 6.12 -10.36 10.28
N ARG A 25 5.45 -9.21 10.38
CA ARG A 25 5.72 -8.21 11.43
C ARG A 25 4.54 -8.06 12.40
N ALA A 26 3.46 -8.81 12.21
CA ALA A 26 2.33 -8.96 13.13
C ALA A 26 1.56 -10.26 12.81
N GLU A 27 0.70 -10.70 13.73
CA GLU A 27 -0.11 -11.93 13.56
C GLU A 27 -1.24 -11.80 12.53
N GLY A 28 -1.73 -10.58 12.29
CA GLY A 28 -2.89 -10.31 11.45
C GLY A 28 -2.73 -8.99 10.71
N ALA A 29 -3.53 -7.98 11.05
CA ALA A 29 -3.29 -6.62 10.58
C ALA A 29 -2.26 -5.90 11.47
N PHE A 30 -1.72 -4.77 10.99
CA PHE A 30 -1.11 -3.79 11.88
C PHE A 30 -2.21 -3.04 12.63
N ASN A 31 -2.69 -3.64 13.73
CA ASN A 31 -3.91 -3.20 14.43
C ASN A 31 -3.90 -1.71 14.80
N GLU A 32 -2.78 -1.18 15.34
CA GLU A 32 -2.70 0.24 15.69
C GLU A 32 -2.86 1.15 14.47
N VAL A 33 -2.25 0.80 13.32
CA VAL A 33 -2.40 1.56 12.07
C VAL A 33 -3.86 1.59 11.63
N VAL A 34 -4.51 0.43 11.64
CA VAL A 34 -5.93 0.30 11.26
C VAL A 34 -6.82 1.10 12.22
N GLU A 35 -6.58 1.00 13.53
CA GLU A 35 -7.34 1.73 14.54
C GLU A 35 -7.20 3.25 14.38
N ILE A 36 -5.98 3.74 14.11
CA ILE A 36 -5.69 5.15 13.84
C ILE A 36 -6.49 5.65 12.63
N LEU A 37 -6.53 4.89 11.54
CA LEU A 37 -7.29 5.24 10.33
C LEU A 37 -8.79 5.31 10.62
N LEU A 38 -9.34 4.29 11.28
CA LEU A 38 -10.76 4.20 11.60
C LEU A 38 -11.22 5.30 12.56
N LYS A 39 -10.46 5.57 13.63
CA LYS A 39 -10.75 6.67 14.57
C LYS A 39 -10.77 8.04 13.89
N ASN A 40 -10.02 8.20 12.80
CA ASN A 40 -9.97 9.43 12.00
C ASN A 40 -10.93 9.43 10.80
N ASN A 41 -11.87 8.47 10.75
CA ASN A 41 -12.89 8.33 9.72
C ASN A 41 -12.34 8.14 8.30
N TYR A 42 -11.17 7.51 8.16
CA TYR A 42 -10.68 7.05 6.86
C TYR A 42 -11.38 5.75 6.49
N ALA A 43 -12.00 5.72 5.30
CA ALA A 43 -12.32 4.47 4.63
C ALA A 43 -11.03 3.83 4.09
N ILE A 44 -11.00 2.51 3.92
CA ILE A 44 -9.79 1.79 3.54
C ILE A 44 -10.00 1.08 2.21
N ILE A 45 -9.09 1.31 1.26
CA ILE A 45 -8.95 0.53 0.03
C ILE A 45 -7.69 -0.31 0.17
N GLN A 46 -7.85 -1.63 0.22
CA GLN A 46 -6.72 -2.55 0.26
C GLN A 46 -6.19 -2.80 -1.16
N LEU A 47 -4.90 -2.57 -1.36
CA LEU A 47 -4.21 -3.01 -2.57
C LEU A 47 -4.06 -4.54 -2.55
N PRO A 48 -4.14 -5.21 -3.72
CA PRO A 48 -3.81 -6.62 -3.81
C PRO A 48 -2.32 -6.87 -3.55
N CYS A 49 -1.94 -8.12 -3.27
CA CYS A 49 -0.54 -8.55 -3.13
C CYS A 49 -0.13 -9.31 -4.40
N PRO A 50 0.58 -8.68 -5.36
CA PRO A 50 0.99 -9.36 -6.58
C PRO A 50 1.95 -10.52 -6.30
N GLU A 51 2.83 -10.41 -5.30
CA GLU A 51 3.78 -11.46 -4.94
C GLU A 51 3.05 -12.76 -4.54
N LEU A 52 2.03 -12.65 -3.67
CA LEU A 52 1.20 -13.76 -3.24
C LEU A 52 0.42 -14.36 -4.42
N LEU A 53 -0.16 -13.52 -5.27
CA LEU A 53 -0.93 -13.99 -6.43
C LEU A 53 -0.07 -14.60 -7.53
N TYR A 54 1.21 -14.22 -7.61
CA TYR A 54 2.15 -14.69 -8.63
C TYR A 54 2.83 -16.01 -8.23
N LEU A 55 3.30 -16.14 -6.98
CA LEU A 55 4.09 -17.30 -6.54
C LEU A 55 3.40 -18.16 -5.47
N GLY A 56 2.26 -17.70 -4.93
CA GLY A 56 1.52 -18.41 -3.90
C GLY A 56 2.01 -18.19 -2.48
N ILE A 57 1.36 -18.89 -1.54
CA ILE A 57 1.56 -18.70 -0.09
C ILE A 57 2.91 -19.21 0.41
N ASN A 58 3.47 -20.25 -0.21
CA ASN A 58 4.73 -20.86 0.19
C ASN A 58 5.95 -20.30 -0.57
N ARG A 59 5.82 -19.10 -1.16
CA ARG A 59 6.90 -18.49 -1.95
C ARG A 59 8.10 -18.12 -1.10
N GLU A 60 9.28 -18.21 -1.69
CA GLU A 60 10.50 -17.62 -1.11
C GLU A 60 10.54 -16.11 -1.38
N GLY A 61 11.29 -15.38 -0.54
CA GLY A 61 11.56 -13.97 -0.75
C GLY A 61 12.38 -13.76 -2.02
N LYS A 62 12.03 -12.72 -2.79
CA LYS A 62 12.74 -12.33 -4.02
C LYS A 62 13.03 -10.84 -4.01
N THR A 63 14.08 -10.43 -4.71
CA THR A 63 14.40 -9.01 -4.91
C THR A 63 13.47 -8.37 -5.94
N LYS A 64 13.55 -7.05 -6.06
CA LYS A 64 12.81 -6.30 -7.08
C LYS A 64 13.22 -6.76 -8.48
N GLU A 65 14.51 -6.94 -8.74
CA GLU A 65 15.06 -7.32 -10.04
C GLU A 65 14.55 -8.70 -10.48
N GLU A 66 14.39 -9.63 -9.54
CA GLU A 66 13.84 -10.96 -9.82
C GLU A 66 12.34 -10.93 -10.16
N TYR A 67 11.60 -9.99 -9.59
CA TYR A 67 10.19 -9.76 -9.93
C TYR A 67 10.02 -8.89 -11.17
N ASP A 68 11.01 -8.11 -11.58
CA ASP A 68 10.90 -7.12 -12.66
C ASP A 68 10.88 -7.75 -14.06
N THR A 69 9.79 -8.46 -14.33
CA THR A 69 9.50 -9.11 -15.60
C THR A 69 8.28 -8.48 -16.25
N LYS A 70 8.18 -8.61 -17.59
CA LYS A 70 7.00 -8.12 -18.34
C LYS A 70 5.70 -8.74 -17.84
N GLU A 71 5.73 -10.01 -17.45
CA GLU A 71 4.59 -10.76 -16.94
C GLU A 71 4.13 -10.24 -15.57
N TYR A 72 5.06 -10.07 -14.63
CA TYR A 72 4.75 -9.56 -13.30
C TYR A 72 4.24 -8.12 -13.34
N ARG A 73 4.86 -7.24 -14.13
CA ARG A 73 4.35 -5.88 -14.35
C ARG A 73 2.96 -5.85 -14.96
N LYS A 74 2.67 -6.79 -15.88
CA LYS A 74 1.33 -6.93 -16.46
C LYS A 74 0.31 -7.34 -15.38
N LEU A 75 0.64 -8.31 -14.53
CA LEU A 75 -0.17 -8.67 -13.37
C LEU A 75 -0.43 -7.46 -12.47
N CYS A 76 0.60 -6.68 -12.11
CA CYS A 76 0.44 -5.47 -11.30
C CYS A 76 -0.57 -4.48 -11.91
N ARG A 77 -0.47 -4.19 -13.22
CA ARG A 77 -1.43 -3.30 -13.90
C ARG A 77 -2.85 -3.85 -13.88
N GLU A 78 -3.02 -5.15 -14.16
CA GLU A 78 -4.34 -5.79 -14.15
C GLU A 78 -5.00 -5.73 -12.77
N LEU A 79 -4.22 -5.96 -11.72
CA LEU A 79 -4.64 -5.88 -10.33
C LEU A 79 -5.00 -4.44 -9.88
N LEU A 80 -4.35 -3.43 -10.45
CA LEU A 80 -4.63 -2.03 -10.14
C LEU A 80 -5.87 -1.49 -10.85
N ASN A 81 -6.30 -2.07 -11.98
CA ASN A 81 -7.46 -1.61 -12.74
C ASN A 81 -8.71 -1.26 -11.90
N PRO A 82 -9.21 -2.13 -11.00
CA PRO A 82 -10.36 -1.77 -10.17
C PRO A 82 -10.06 -0.59 -9.22
N ILE A 83 -8.83 -0.51 -8.68
CA ILE A 83 -8.41 0.57 -7.79
C ILE A 83 -8.41 1.91 -8.54
N ILE A 84 -7.82 1.95 -9.73
CA ILE A 84 -7.79 3.15 -10.56
C ILE A 84 -9.20 3.62 -10.93
N LYS A 85 -10.13 2.70 -11.24
CA LYS A 85 -11.54 3.04 -11.49
C LYS A 85 -12.20 3.68 -10.27
N TYR A 86 -11.95 3.16 -9.06
CA TYR A 86 -12.44 3.81 -7.85
C TYR A 86 -11.87 5.22 -7.69
N LEU A 87 -10.56 5.40 -7.90
CA LEU A 87 -9.93 6.71 -7.81
C LEU A 87 -10.51 7.70 -8.82
N GLN A 88 -10.75 7.28 -10.07
CA GLN A 88 -11.39 8.09 -11.10
C GLN A 88 -12.80 8.56 -10.72
N GLU A 89 -13.55 7.77 -9.97
CA GLU A 89 -14.86 8.19 -9.44
C GLU A 89 -14.71 9.13 -8.25
N TYR A 90 -13.80 8.83 -7.32
CA TYR A 90 -13.60 9.65 -6.13
C TYR A 90 -13.06 11.05 -6.44
N ILE A 91 -12.22 11.20 -7.46
CA ILE A 91 -11.64 12.51 -7.82
C ILE A 91 -12.65 13.48 -8.45
N LYS A 92 -13.86 13.01 -8.76
CA LYS A 92 -14.97 13.88 -9.21
C LYS A 92 -15.51 14.75 -8.06
N ASP A 93 -15.05 14.50 -6.84
CA ASP A 93 -15.39 15.24 -5.63
C ASP A 93 -14.12 15.40 -4.76
N ASP A 94 -14.20 16.20 -3.70
CA ASP A 94 -13.03 16.62 -2.89
C ASP A 94 -12.54 15.52 -1.92
N PHE A 95 -12.15 14.36 -2.43
CA PHE A 95 -11.57 13.28 -1.63
C PHE A 95 -10.12 13.55 -1.25
N LYS A 96 -9.79 13.23 0.00
CA LYS A 96 -8.43 13.22 0.53
C LYS A 96 -7.92 11.79 0.56
N PHE A 97 -6.72 11.60 0.03
CA PHE A 97 -6.08 10.29 -0.03
C PHE A 97 -4.81 10.25 0.79
N ILE A 98 -4.58 9.11 1.44
CA ILE A 98 -3.27 8.71 1.95
C ILE A 98 -2.93 7.32 1.43
N LEU A 99 -1.71 7.10 0.95
CA LEU A 99 -1.17 5.81 0.54
C LEU A 99 -0.18 5.32 1.60
N ILE A 100 -0.36 4.09 2.07
CA ILE A 100 0.54 3.42 3.02
C ILE A 100 1.25 2.25 2.34
N GLY A 101 2.54 2.45 2.06
CA GLY A 101 3.47 1.47 1.52
C GLY A 101 4.14 0.61 2.59
N ILE A 102 5.10 -0.23 2.17
CA ILE A 102 5.91 -1.07 3.06
C ILE A 102 7.37 -0.86 2.69
N GLU A 103 8.17 -0.33 3.62
CA GLU A 103 9.59 -0.11 3.40
C GLU A 103 10.31 -1.44 3.13
N ASN A 104 11.22 -1.43 2.15
CA ASN A 104 12.02 -2.56 1.68
C ASN A 104 11.21 -3.69 1.03
N SER A 105 9.95 -3.44 0.64
CA SER A 105 9.21 -4.40 -0.19
C SER A 105 9.58 -4.25 -1.67
N PRO A 106 9.89 -5.35 -2.39
CA PRO A 106 10.18 -5.28 -3.83
C PRO A 106 8.97 -4.83 -4.66
N THR A 107 7.77 -4.87 -4.08
CA THR A 107 6.51 -4.54 -4.75
C THR A 107 5.85 -3.29 -4.17
N CYS A 108 5.95 -3.05 -2.86
CA CYS A 108 5.17 -2.04 -2.13
C CYS A 108 5.98 -0.89 -1.49
N ASP A 109 7.30 -0.84 -1.68
CA ASP A 109 8.11 0.34 -1.32
C ASP A 109 7.74 1.52 -2.23
N ILE A 110 7.72 2.74 -1.70
CA ILE A 110 7.29 3.98 -2.35
C ILE A 110 8.52 4.88 -2.65
N PHE A 111 9.47 4.96 -1.73
CA PHE A 111 10.54 5.95 -1.71
C PHE A 111 11.87 5.42 -2.27
N LYS A 112 12.69 4.75 -1.45
CA LYS A 112 14.12 4.50 -1.74
C LYS A 112 14.28 3.57 -2.93
N ASN A 113 13.62 2.42 -2.88
CA ASN A 113 13.70 1.37 -3.89
C ASN A 113 12.29 1.02 -4.34
N ARG A 114 11.58 2.04 -4.85
CA ARG A 114 10.16 1.96 -5.20
C ARG A 114 9.81 0.62 -5.85
N GLY A 115 8.89 -0.10 -5.23
CA GLY A 115 8.48 -1.42 -5.67
C GLY A 115 7.61 -1.40 -6.92
N ILE A 116 7.53 -2.54 -7.60
CA ILE A 116 6.93 -2.64 -8.94
C ILE A 116 5.45 -2.23 -8.96
N LEU A 117 4.65 -2.63 -7.96
CA LEU A 117 3.24 -2.21 -7.90
C LEU A 117 3.11 -0.70 -7.68
N MET A 118 3.98 -0.13 -6.84
CA MET A 118 3.97 1.31 -6.56
C MET A 118 4.44 2.14 -7.75
N GLU A 119 5.37 1.65 -8.57
CA GLU A 119 5.70 2.29 -9.84
C GLU A 119 4.49 2.40 -10.77
N GLU A 120 3.76 1.30 -10.97
CA GLU A 120 2.58 1.29 -11.84
C GLU A 120 1.43 2.13 -11.25
N LEU A 121 1.20 2.06 -9.93
CA LEU A 121 0.16 2.84 -9.25
C LEU A 121 0.45 4.35 -9.26
N LEU A 122 1.66 4.76 -8.89
CA LEU A 122 2.01 6.18 -8.81
C LEU A 122 2.02 6.84 -10.19
N LYS A 123 2.37 6.10 -11.25
CA LYS A 123 2.22 6.57 -12.62
C LYS A 123 0.76 6.88 -12.98
N GLU A 124 -0.18 6.02 -12.61
CA GLU A 124 -1.61 6.27 -12.85
C GLU A 124 -2.15 7.42 -11.98
N ILE A 125 -1.70 7.53 -10.73
CA ILE A 125 -2.03 8.65 -9.83
C ILE A 125 -1.55 9.98 -10.43
N GLU A 126 -0.34 10.02 -10.99
CA GLU A 126 0.21 11.18 -11.68
C GLU A 126 -0.59 11.52 -12.94
N ASN A 127 -0.90 10.53 -13.78
CA ASN A 127 -1.73 10.71 -14.98
C ASN A 127 -3.11 11.28 -14.66
N LEU A 128 -3.68 10.94 -13.51
CA LEU A 128 -4.97 11.42 -13.03
C LEU A 128 -4.88 12.74 -12.24
N ASN A 129 -3.67 13.30 -12.06
CA ASN A 129 -3.41 14.50 -11.26
C ASN A 129 -3.96 14.42 -9.83
N ILE A 130 -3.88 13.24 -9.21
CA ILE A 130 -4.39 13.02 -7.85
C ILE A 130 -3.37 13.49 -6.83
N ASN A 131 -3.76 14.42 -5.97
CA ASN A 131 -2.96 14.76 -4.80
C ASN A 131 -3.16 13.70 -3.70
N ILE A 132 -2.10 12.97 -3.38
CA ILE A 132 -2.11 11.91 -2.38
C ILE A 132 -0.95 12.09 -1.40
N LYS A 133 -1.25 11.97 -0.10
CA LYS A 133 -0.21 11.88 0.93
C LYS A 133 0.39 10.47 0.90
N VAL A 134 1.69 10.32 1.08
CA VAL A 134 2.37 9.01 1.02
C VAL A 134 3.21 8.78 2.28
N ILE A 135 3.14 7.57 2.83
CA ILE A 135 3.96 7.13 3.98
C ILE A 135 4.24 5.62 3.85
N GLU A 136 5.31 5.13 4.46
CA GLU A 136 5.66 3.70 4.47
C GLU A 136 5.65 3.16 5.89
N TYR A 137 5.14 1.95 6.05
CA TYR A 137 5.36 1.20 7.28
C TYR A 137 6.84 0.77 7.35
N PRO A 138 7.56 1.10 8.44
CA PRO A 138 9.00 0.92 8.52
C PRO A 138 9.41 -0.55 8.55
N LYS A 139 10.63 -0.86 8.09
CA LYS A 139 11.20 -2.20 8.22
C LYS A 139 11.58 -2.52 9.66
N ASN A 140 12.21 -1.58 10.35
CA ASN A 140 12.76 -1.79 11.68
C ASN A 140 11.79 -1.29 12.76
N GLU A 141 11.81 -1.93 13.91
CA GLU A 141 10.95 -1.59 15.05
C GLU A 141 11.32 -0.22 15.66
N GLU A 142 12.60 0.16 15.62
CA GLU A 142 13.10 1.45 16.13
C GLU A 142 12.48 2.67 15.43
N ASP A 143 12.09 2.51 14.16
CA ASP A 143 11.49 3.58 13.35
C ASP A 143 9.95 3.66 13.54
N TYR A 144 9.34 2.73 14.30
CA TYR A 144 7.90 2.61 14.43
C TYR A 144 7.23 3.79 15.14
N GLU A 145 7.81 4.27 16.23
CA GLU A 145 7.24 5.40 16.98
C GLU A 145 7.19 6.68 16.13
N GLU A 146 8.25 6.93 15.36
CA GLU A 146 8.31 8.05 14.43
C GLU A 146 7.27 7.90 13.30
N PHE A 147 7.14 6.69 12.74
CA PHE A 147 6.10 6.39 11.77
C PHE A 147 4.69 6.70 12.29
N ILE A 148 4.34 6.24 13.51
CA ILE A 148 3.03 6.49 14.10
C ILE A 148 2.78 7.98 14.34
N LYS A 149 3.78 8.71 14.83
CA LYS A 149 3.70 10.17 15.01
C LYS A 149 3.44 10.88 13.68
N ASN A 150 4.16 10.49 12.63
CA ASN A 150 4.00 11.06 11.30
C ASN A 150 2.64 10.73 10.69
N LEU A 151 2.18 9.48 10.81
CA LEU A 151 0.86 9.06 10.35
C LEU A 151 -0.24 9.91 10.98
N LYS A 152 -0.22 10.08 12.32
CA LYS A 152 -1.21 10.90 13.05
C LYS A 152 -1.23 12.35 12.53
N LYS A 153 -0.07 12.98 12.38
CA LYS A 153 0.05 14.34 11.81
C LYS A 153 -0.47 14.45 10.38
N MET A 154 -0.35 13.39 9.58
CA MET A 154 -0.78 13.39 8.19
C MET A 154 -2.29 13.21 8.02
N ILE A 155 -2.98 12.61 8.99
CA ILE A 155 -4.41 12.26 8.86
C ILE A 155 -5.36 13.20 9.61
N GLU A 156 -4.85 13.98 10.56
CA GLU A 156 -5.50 15.17 11.14
C GLU A 156 -5.96 16.14 10.03
#